data_AF-A0A3A9WLH1-F1
#
_entry.id   AF-A0A3A9WLH1-F1
#
_cell.length_a   1.000
_cell.length_b   1.000
_cell.length_c   1.000
_cell.angle_alpha   90.00
_cell.angle_beta   90.00
_cell.angle_gamma   90.00
#
_symmetry.space_group_name_H-M   'P 1'
#
loop_
_entity.id
_entity.type
_entity.pdbx_description
1 polymer ?
#
loop_
_entity_poly.entity_id
_entity_poly.type
_entity_poly.pdbx_seq_one_letter_code
_entity_poly.pdbx_strand_id
1 'polypeptide(L)'
;MRRKEEFSFLKGSLSRKVNMDTKNNNKLYAINYSNVERRFAEELENYKNHPELIDIEEFSINYSFGYHYSNDIDDLHSKEAMFIEVKSYLQNLRMCA
;
A
#
# COMPACT_ATOMS: atom_id res chain seq x y z
N MET A 1 -18.38 -9.43 8.27
CA MET A 1 -18.12 -7.97 8.22
C MET A 1 -17.43 -7.65 6.90
N ARG A 2 -17.98 -6.71 6.10
CA ARG A 2 -17.55 -6.37 4.74
C ARG A 2 -16.59 -5.15 4.75
N ARG A 3 -15.44 -5.34 4.09
CA ARG A 3 -14.40 -4.44 3.51
C ARG A 3 -13.84 -3.24 4.31
N LYS A 4 -12.52 -3.28 4.57
CA LYS A 4 -11.61 -2.13 4.79
C LYS A 4 -10.62 -2.04 3.62
N GLU A 5 -10.06 -0.85 3.41
CA GLU A 5 -9.94 -0.14 2.13
C GLU A 5 -8.60 -0.26 1.36
N GLU A 6 -8.53 0.56 0.31
CA GLU A 6 -7.93 0.43 -1.01
C GLU A 6 -6.76 1.43 -1.23
N PHE A 7 -5.66 1.04 -1.88
CA PHE A 7 -4.49 1.94 -2.15
C PHE A 7 -4.10 1.98 -3.64
N SER A 8 -4.63 2.98 -4.33
CA SER A 8 -4.30 3.49 -5.69
C SER A 8 -4.92 4.90 -5.73
N PHE A 9 -4.12 5.94 -6.01
CA PHE A 9 -4.37 7.31 -5.55
C PHE A 9 -5.07 8.25 -6.55
N LEU A 10 -5.61 7.74 -7.66
CA LEU A 10 -6.30 8.58 -8.65
C LEU A 10 -7.69 8.08 -9.04
N LYS A 11 -8.59 7.95 -8.06
CA LYS A 11 -9.98 8.45 -8.19
C LYS A 11 -10.80 8.26 -6.91
N GLY A 12 -11.17 9.38 -6.30
CA GLY A 12 -12.47 9.52 -5.64
C GLY A 12 -12.52 9.20 -4.15
N SER A 13 -12.43 10.26 -3.33
CA SER A 13 -12.94 10.40 -1.96
C SER A 13 -12.58 9.31 -0.94
N LEU A 14 -11.57 9.62 -0.10
CA LEU A 14 -11.34 8.98 1.19
C LEU A 14 -12.62 9.01 2.04
N SER A 15 -13.33 7.89 2.15
CA SER A 15 -14.51 7.76 3.01
C SER A 15 -14.14 7.05 4.32
N ARG A 16 -13.76 7.86 5.33
CA ARG A 16 -13.51 7.42 6.71
C ARG A 16 -14.74 6.72 7.31
N LYS A 17 -14.52 5.57 7.98
CA LYS A 17 -15.29 5.19 9.19
C LYS A 17 -14.40 4.43 10.18
N VAL A 18 -14.19 5.12 11.30
CA VAL A 18 -13.38 4.73 12.47
C VAL A 18 -14.16 3.71 13.32
N ASN A 19 -13.45 2.69 13.83
CA ASN A 19 -13.77 2.07 15.10
C ASN A 19 -12.45 1.76 15.79
N MET A 20 -12.11 2.61 16.78
CA MET A 20 -11.01 2.42 17.70
C MET A 20 -11.39 1.34 18.70
N ASP A 21 -10.62 0.27 18.72
CA ASP A 21 -10.32 -0.47 19.94
C ASP A 21 -9.21 -1.46 19.64
N THR A 22 -7.98 -1.10 20.03
CA THR A 22 -7.01 -1.96 20.73
C THR A 22 -5.61 -1.35 20.67
N LYS A 23 -5.16 -0.86 21.84
CA LYS A 23 -3.75 -0.82 22.21
C LYS A 23 -3.16 -2.20 21.90
N ASN A 24 -2.33 -2.31 20.87
CA ASN A 24 -1.59 -3.53 20.62
C ASN A 24 -0.18 -3.17 20.14
N ASN A 25 0.71 -2.95 21.11
CA ASN A 25 2.12 -2.58 20.91
C ASN A 25 2.96 -3.70 20.24
N ASN A 26 2.34 -4.78 19.77
CA ASN A 26 2.98 -5.89 19.06
C ASN A 26 2.23 -6.25 17.76
N LYS A 27 1.67 -5.28 17.02
CA LYS A 27 1.21 -5.56 15.66
C LYS A 27 2.42 -5.68 14.74
N LEU A 28 2.94 -6.90 14.59
CA LEU A 28 3.63 -7.28 13.36
C LEU A 28 2.64 -6.96 12.23
N TYR A 29 2.91 -5.93 11.43
CA TYR A 29 2.02 -5.56 10.34
C TYR A 29 2.04 -6.68 9.30
N ALA A 30 0.93 -7.41 9.17
CA ALA A 30 0.80 -8.43 8.15
C ALA A 30 0.61 -7.74 6.79
N ILE A 31 1.66 -7.70 5.98
CA ILE A 31 1.58 -7.22 4.60
C ILE A 31 0.79 -8.24 3.80
N ASN A 32 -0.30 -7.77 3.18
CA ASN A 32 -1.06 -8.57 2.23
C ASN A 32 -0.42 -8.45 0.84
N TYR A 33 0.56 -9.31 0.56
CA TYR A 33 1.29 -9.30 -0.71
C TYR A 33 0.38 -9.48 -1.92
N SER A 34 -0.67 -10.30 -1.83
CA SER A 34 -1.66 -10.44 -2.91
C SER A 34 -2.40 -9.14 -3.20
N ASN A 35 -2.66 -8.32 -2.18
CA ASN A 35 -3.23 -7.00 -2.38
C ASN A 35 -2.21 -6.02 -2.97
N VAL A 36 -0.94 -6.06 -2.54
CA VAL A 36 0.14 -5.26 -3.13
C VAL A 36 0.25 -5.54 -4.62
N GLU A 37 0.36 -6.81 -5.01
CA GLU A 37 0.46 -7.26 -6.40
C GLU A 37 -0.75 -6.80 -7.23
N ARG A 38 -1.97 -7.04 -6.71
CA ARG A 38 -3.21 -6.61 -7.39
C ARG A 38 -3.24 -5.10 -7.63
N ARG A 39 -2.89 -4.28 -6.62
CA ARG A 39 -2.93 -2.81 -6.73
C ARG A 39 -1.84 -2.30 -7.67
N PHE A 40 -0.67 -2.91 -7.66
CA PHE A 40 0.39 -2.56 -8.60
C PHE A 40 0.01 -2.90 -10.05
N ALA A 41 -0.61 -4.06 -10.27
CA ALA A 41 -1.14 -4.44 -11.59
C ALA A 41 -2.27 -3.51 -12.07
N GLU A 42 -3.19 -3.11 -11.18
CA GLU A 42 -4.22 -2.10 -11.46
C GLU A 42 -3.60 -0.76 -11.89
N GLU A 43 -2.53 -0.33 -11.21
CA GLU A 43 -1.82 0.91 -11.55
C GLU A 43 -1.15 0.83 -12.92
N LEU A 44 -0.50 -0.30 -13.23
CA LEU A 44 0.10 -0.51 -14.55
C LEU A 44 -0.93 -0.55 -15.67
N GLU A 45 -2.10 -1.14 -15.45
CA GLU A 45 -3.19 -1.14 -16.44
C GLU A 45 -3.77 0.27 -16.65
N ASN A 46 -3.90 1.06 -15.58
CA ASN A 46 -4.32 2.47 -15.66
C ASN A 46 -3.36 3.30 -16.53
N TYR A 47 -2.07 2.96 -16.49
CA TYR A 47 -1.00 3.61 -17.23
C TYR A 47 -0.48 2.74 -18.39
N LYS A 48 -1.27 1.81 -18.94
CA LYS A 48 -0.79 0.83 -19.93
C LYS A 48 -0.12 1.40 -21.19
N ASN A 49 -0.46 2.63 -21.57
CA ASN A 49 0.15 3.31 -22.71
C ASN A 49 1.48 3.99 -22.34
N HIS A 50 1.72 4.18 -21.04
CA HIS A 50 2.88 4.84 -20.44
C HIS A 50 3.31 4.16 -19.12
N PRO A 51 3.60 2.84 -19.12
CA PRO A 51 3.95 2.12 -17.90
C PRO A 51 5.24 2.62 -17.25
N GLU A 52 6.10 3.31 -18.01
CA GLU A 52 7.31 4.00 -17.52
C GLU A 52 7.02 5.09 -16.50
N LEU A 53 5.77 5.57 -16.42
CA LEU A 53 5.35 6.55 -15.42
C LEU A 53 5.09 5.94 -14.05
N ILE A 54 5.05 4.59 -13.95
CA ILE A 54 4.88 3.89 -12.69
C ILE A 54 6.23 3.62 -12.06
N ASP A 55 6.56 4.38 -11.02
CA ASP A 55 7.73 4.15 -10.19
C ASP A 55 7.39 3.24 -8.99
N ILE A 56 8.17 2.16 -8.84
CA ILE A 56 8.03 1.23 -7.70
C ILE A 56 8.26 1.97 -6.38
N GLU A 57 9.18 2.94 -6.35
CA GLU A 57 9.48 3.68 -5.12
C GLU A 57 8.32 4.58 -4.73
N GLU A 58 7.80 5.39 -5.64
CA GLU A 58 6.58 6.17 -5.42
C GLU A 58 5.38 5.29 -5.01
N PHE A 59 5.13 4.18 -5.71
CA PHE A 59 4.06 3.26 -5.35
C PHE A 59 4.23 2.70 -3.93
N SER A 60 5.44 2.31 -3.55
CA SER A 60 5.73 1.70 -2.24
C SER A 60 5.55 2.69 -1.09
N ILE A 61 5.98 3.95 -1.29
CA ILE A 61 5.76 5.04 -0.32
C ILE A 61 4.26 5.27 -0.14
N ASN A 62 3.53 5.36 -1.25
CA ASN A 62 2.10 5.61 -1.25
C ASN A 62 1.31 4.47 -0.60
N TYR A 63 1.67 3.22 -0.89
CA TYR A 63 1.08 2.05 -0.25
C TYR A 63 1.30 2.07 1.27
N SER A 64 2.54 2.32 1.70
CA SER A 64 2.87 2.39 3.13
C SER A 64 2.10 3.51 3.82
N PHE A 65 2.10 4.72 3.25
CA PHE A 65 1.37 5.86 3.81
C PHE A 65 -0.13 5.58 3.91
N GLY A 66 -0.72 5.05 2.84
CA GLY A 66 -2.12 4.68 2.81
C GLY A 66 -2.46 3.65 3.89
N TYR A 67 -1.66 2.58 4.02
CA TYR A 67 -1.89 1.55 5.03
C TYR A 67 -1.90 2.15 6.44
N HIS A 68 -0.91 2.99 6.76
CA HIS A 68 -0.80 3.63 8.07
C HIS A 68 -1.96 4.57 8.33
N TYR A 69 -2.34 5.38 7.34
CA TYR A 69 -3.47 6.29 7.42
C TYR A 69 -4.79 5.55 7.70
N SER A 70 -5.09 4.49 6.93
CA SER A 70 -6.35 3.75 7.05
C SER A 70 -6.46 2.89 8.31
N ASN A 71 -5.33 2.62 8.97
CA ASN A 71 -5.27 1.87 10.22
C ASN A 71 -4.98 2.75 11.45
N ASP A 72 -4.88 4.07 11.28
CA ASP A 72 -4.58 5.04 12.34
C ASP A 72 -3.27 4.71 13.08
N ILE A 73 -2.24 4.34 12.31
CA ILE A 73 -0.91 4.03 12.81
C ILE A 73 -0.01 5.24 12.57
N ASP A 74 0.34 5.95 13.64
CA ASP A 74 1.30 7.05 13.60
C ASP A 74 2.65 6.59 14.17
N ASP A 75 3.29 5.66 13.44
CA ASP A 75 4.65 5.20 13.72
C ASP A 75 5.51 5.35 12.45
N LEU A 76 6.54 6.18 12.54
CA LEU A 76 7.42 6.48 11.41
C LEU A 76 8.24 5.25 11.03
N HIS A 77 8.75 4.51 12.02
CA HIS A 77 9.61 3.36 11.78
C HIS A 77 8.85 2.20 11.12
N SER A 78 7.61 1.94 11.51
CA SER A 78 6.78 0.95 10.83
C SER A 78 6.45 1.35 9.40
N LYS A 79 6.27 2.64 9.14
CA LYS A 79 6.00 3.17 7.81
C LYS A 79 7.21 3.00 6.89
N GLU A 80 8.40 3.30 7.40
CA GLU A 80 9.66 3.06 6.70
C GLU A 80 9.89 1.56 6.46
N ALA A 81 9.67 0.71 7.46
CA ALA A 81 9.83 -0.73 7.34
C ALA A 81 8.87 -1.32 6.28
N MET A 82 7.59 -0.90 6.27
CA MET A 82 6.63 -1.33 5.27
C MET A 82 6.99 -0.84 3.86
N PHE A 83 7.47 0.40 3.74
CA PHE A 83 7.96 0.92 2.46
C PHE A 83 9.10 0.04 1.90
N ILE A 84 10.11 -0.26 2.72
CA ILE A 84 11.26 -1.07 2.32
C ILE A 84 10.82 -2.48 1.89
N GLU A 85 9.89 -3.08 2.63
CA GLU A 85 9.40 -4.42 2.36
C GLU A 85 8.56 -4.50 1.08
N VAL A 86 7.65 -3.54 0.86
CA VAL A 86 6.83 -3.46 -0.36
C VAL A 86 7.71 -3.20 -1.59
N LYS A 87 8.68 -2.28 -1.49
CA LYS A 87 9.65 -2.00 -2.55
C LYS A 87 10.43 -3.26 -2.91
N SER A 88 10.98 -3.93 -1.91
CA SER A 88 11.76 -5.16 -2.09
C SER A 88 10.91 -6.28 -2.71
N TYR A 89 9.66 -6.44 -2.28
CA TYR A 89 8.74 -7.41 -2.84
C TYR A 89 8.45 -7.16 -4.33
N LEU A 90 8.10 -5.92 -4.70
CA LEU A 90 7.81 -5.55 -6.10
C LEU A 90 9.03 -5.67 -7.01
N GLN A 91 10.22 -5.33 -6.51
CA GLN A 91 11.48 -5.54 -7.24
C GLN A 91 11.76 -7.04 -7.49
N ASN A 92 11.45 -7.89 -6.51
CA ASN A 92 11.64 -9.35 -6.62
C ASN A 92 10.61 -10.04 -7.50
N LEU A 93 9.41 -9.46 -7.67
CA LEU A 93 8.37 -9.98 -8.56
C LEU A 93 8.77 -9.96 -10.05
N ARG A 94 9.89 -9.34 -10.43
CA ARG A 94 10.37 -9.25 -11.82
C ARG A 94 9.28 -8.79 -12.79
N MET A 95 8.58 -7.72 -12.43
CA MET A 95 7.90 -6.87 -13.43
C MET A 95 8.90 -6.05 -14.27
N CYS A 96 10.20 -6.16 -13.98
CA CYS A 96 11.27 -5.73 -14.86
C CYS A 96 11.55 -6.84 -15.90
N ALA A 97 10.93 -6.70 -17.07
CA ALA A 97 11.50 -7.14 -18.34
C ALA A 97 12.28 -5.98 -18.97
#